data_AF-A0A7V8ZRY5-F1
#
_entry.id   AF-A0A7V8ZRY5-F1
#
_cell.length_a   1.000
_cell.length_b   1.000
_cell.length_c   1.000
_cell.angle_alpha   90.00
_cell.angle_beta   90.00
_cell.angle_gamma   90.00
#
_symmetry.space_group_name_H-M   'P 1'
#
loop_
_entity.id
_entity.type
_entity.pdbx_description
1 polymer ?
#
loop_
_entity_poly.entity_id
_entity_poly.type
_entity_poly.pdbx_seq_one_letter_code
_entity_poly.pdbx_strand_id
1 'polypeptide(L)'
;MAGRGIRLVDNKTVLTKTAKGVDEIDSRFYKLPSRLRSILIIIDGTATVEALVAKAVALGGDEKSLAELMQKGFVRDARNAAAPPTCHRALSLPDHPQTNALRS
;
A
#
# COMPACT_ATOMS: atom_id res chain seq x y z
N MET A 1 -23.40 -21.52 12.98
CA MET A 1 -22.64 -21.21 11.74
C MET A 1 -21.46 -20.32 12.08
N ALA A 2 -20.23 -20.79 11.92
CA ALA A 2 -19.06 -19.91 11.94
C ALA A 2 -18.14 -20.36 10.82
N GLY A 3 -18.42 -19.88 9.60
CA GLY A 3 -17.47 -20.00 8.50
C GLY A 3 -16.18 -19.33 8.94
N ARG A 4 -15.13 -20.11 9.17
CA ARG A 4 -13.77 -19.60 9.33
C ARG A 4 -13.38 -19.01 7.98
N GLY A 5 -13.77 -17.76 7.76
CA GLY A 5 -13.25 -16.93 6.69
C GLY A 5 -11.73 -16.95 6.76
N ILE A 6 -11.12 -17.09 5.59
CA ILE A 6 -9.70 -16.83 5.34
C ILE A 6 -9.19 -15.76 6.30
N ARG A 7 -8.30 -16.11 7.23
CA ARG A 7 -7.81 -15.18 8.25
C ARG A 7 -6.89 -14.17 7.56
N LEU A 8 -7.48 -13.17 6.93
CA LEU A 8 -6.82 -11.90 6.70
C LEU A 8 -6.36 -11.40 8.07
N VAL A 9 -5.23 -10.68 8.05
CA VAL A 9 -4.76 -9.75 9.07
C VAL A 9 -5.86 -9.30 10.05
N ASP A 10 -5.50 -9.09 11.32
CA ASP A 10 -6.42 -8.68 12.39
C ASP A 10 -7.49 -7.68 11.91
N ASN A 11 -8.75 -7.97 12.22
CA ASN A 11 -9.91 -7.17 11.79
C ASN A 11 -9.82 -5.67 12.19
N LYS A 12 -9.05 -5.36 13.24
CA LYS A 12 -8.79 -4.02 13.76
C LYS A 12 -7.56 -3.33 13.14
N THR A 13 -6.82 -3.99 12.26
CA THR A 13 -5.69 -3.39 11.57
C THR A 13 -6.19 -2.43 10.50
N VAL A 14 -5.56 -1.27 10.42
CA VAL A 14 -5.84 -0.28 9.39
C VAL A 14 -5.13 -0.69 8.11
N LEU A 15 -5.82 -0.66 6.97
CA LEU A 15 -5.22 -0.90 5.66
C LEU A 15 -5.01 0.42 4.93
N THR A 16 -3.88 0.52 4.23
CA THR A 16 -3.53 1.67 3.41
C THR A 16 -3.11 1.28 2.01
N LYS A 17 -3.38 2.16 1.04
CA LYS A 17 -2.98 1.97 -0.36
C LYS A 17 -1.45 2.10 -0.49
N THR A 18 -0.85 1.21 -1.26
CA THR A 18 0.58 1.27 -1.57
C THR A 18 0.85 2.22 -2.74
N ALA A 19 2.12 2.47 -3.07
CA ALA A 19 2.49 3.20 -4.28
C ALA A 19 1.89 2.57 -5.55
N LYS A 20 1.85 1.22 -5.64
CA LYS A 20 1.16 0.51 -6.73
C LYS A 20 -0.34 0.79 -6.76
N GLY A 21 -0.96 0.87 -5.58
CA GLY A 21 -2.35 1.27 -5.42
C GLY A 21 -2.61 2.65 -6.01
N VAL A 22 -1.79 3.63 -5.63
CA VAL A 22 -1.89 5.01 -6.11
C VAL A 22 -1.66 5.09 -7.62
N ASP A 23 -0.64 4.41 -8.14
CA ASP A 23 -0.31 4.36 -9.57
C ASP A 23 -1.45 3.75 -10.41
N GLU A 24 -2.15 2.75 -9.90
CA GLU A 24 -3.34 2.20 -10.56
C GLU A 24 -4.51 3.20 -10.61
N ILE A 25 -4.72 3.96 -9.54
CA ILE A 25 -5.76 4.99 -9.51
C ILE A 25 -5.43 6.12 -10.48
N ASP A 26 -4.17 6.55 -10.53
CA ASP A 26 -3.71 7.65 -11.36
C ASP A 26 -3.61 7.25 -12.84
N SER A 27 -2.84 6.21 -13.15
CA SER A 27 -2.42 5.85 -14.50
C SER A 27 -3.10 4.61 -15.08
N ARG A 28 -3.92 3.86 -14.33
CA ARG A 28 -4.57 2.60 -14.79
C ARG A 28 -3.58 1.57 -15.35
N PHE A 29 -2.34 1.59 -14.86
CA PHE A 29 -1.23 0.84 -15.43
C PHE A 29 -1.40 -0.68 -15.31
N TYR A 30 -1.96 -1.15 -14.21
CA TYR A 30 -2.13 -2.57 -13.87
C TYR A 30 -3.48 -3.15 -14.30
N LYS A 31 -4.36 -2.34 -14.92
CA LYS A 31 -5.65 -2.76 -15.48
C LYS A 31 -6.51 -3.53 -14.48
N LEU A 32 -6.66 -3.00 -13.26
CA LEU A 32 -7.53 -3.64 -12.28
C LEU A 32 -8.98 -3.64 -12.76
N PRO A 33 -9.73 -4.72 -12.51
CA PRO A 33 -11.16 -4.72 -12.76
C PRO A 33 -11.83 -3.60 -11.97
N SER A 34 -12.83 -2.96 -12.60
CA SER A 34 -13.52 -1.77 -12.09
C SER A 34 -13.99 -1.93 -10.64
N ARG A 35 -14.44 -3.14 -10.28
CA ARG A 35 -14.85 -3.52 -8.92
C ARG A 35 -13.71 -3.36 -7.89
N LEU A 36 -12.54 -3.93 -8.19
CA LEU A 36 -11.36 -3.81 -7.30
C LEU A 36 -10.86 -2.38 -7.22
N ARG A 37 -10.93 -1.61 -8.32
CA ARG A 37 -10.59 -0.19 -8.33
C ARG A 37 -11.52 0.62 -7.43
N SER A 38 -12.83 0.40 -7.47
CA SER A 38 -13.78 1.08 -6.58
C SER A 38 -13.48 0.80 -5.11
N ILE A 39 -13.14 -0.46 -4.78
CA ILE A 39 -12.69 -0.83 -3.43
C ILE A 39 -11.37 -0.14 -3.08
N LEU A 40 -10.43 -0.01 -4.03
CA LEU A 40 -9.16 0.68 -3.80
C LEU A 40 -9.33 2.20 -3.57
N ILE A 41 -10.32 2.83 -4.22
CA ILE A 41 -10.63 4.26 -4.06
C ILE A 41 -11.12 4.57 -2.64
N ILE A 42 -11.93 3.70 -2.04
CA ILE A 42 -12.44 3.90 -0.67
C ILE A 42 -11.39 3.60 0.43
N ILE A 43 -10.22 3.07 0.06
CA ILE A 43 -9.13 2.80 1.00
C ILE A 43 -8.32 4.09 1.18
N ASP A 44 -8.75 4.88 2.17
CA ASP A 44 -8.09 6.14 2.53
C ASP A 44 -6.86 5.96 3.44
N GLY A 45 -6.60 4.74 3.94
CA GLY A 45 -5.52 4.52 4.91
C GLY A 45 -5.91 4.77 6.37
N THR A 46 -7.19 5.01 6.64
CA THR A 46 -7.73 5.32 7.99
C THR A 46 -8.70 4.26 8.51
N ALA A 47 -9.30 3.46 7.61
CA ALA A 47 -10.29 2.46 7.96
C ALA A 47 -9.65 1.09 8.29
N THR A 48 -10.24 0.38 9.24
CA THR A 48 -9.84 -0.98 9.62
C THR A 48 -10.30 -2.01 8.57
N VAL A 49 -9.69 -3.20 8.58
CA VAL A 49 -10.11 -4.33 7.73
C VAL A 49 -11.62 -4.56 7.82
N GLU A 50 -12.19 -4.62 9.03
CA GLU A 50 -13.63 -4.86 9.23
C GLU A 50 -14.50 -3.77 8.58
N ALA A 51 -14.14 -2.50 8.76
CA ALA A 51 -14.85 -1.38 8.17
C ALA A 51 -14.71 -1.37 6.64
N LEU A 52 -13.54 -1.75 6.11
CA LEU A 52 -13.29 -1.86 4.68
C LEU A 52 -14.05 -3.02 4.05
N VAL A 53 -14.16 -4.17 4.73
CA VAL A 53 -14.98 -5.29 4.27
C VAL A 53 -16.45 -4.87 4.22
N ALA A 54 -16.97 -4.20 5.25
CA ALA A 54 -18.35 -3.70 5.25
C ALA A 54 -18.62 -2.73 4.08
N LYS A 55 -17.70 -1.79 3.81
CA LYS A 55 -17.79 -0.88 2.67
C LYS A 55 -17.63 -1.59 1.33
N ALA A 56 -16.74 -2.58 1.25
CA ALA A 56 -16.56 -3.39 0.04
C ALA A 56 -17.84 -4.15 -0.29
N VAL A 57 -18.49 -4.78 0.70
CA VAL A 57 -19.79 -5.46 0.54
C VAL A 57 -20.86 -4.50 0.03
N ALA A 58 -20.91 -3.26 0.53
CA ALA A 58 -21.83 -2.24 0.03
C ALA A 58 -21.61 -1.87 -1.46
N LEU A 59 -20.39 -2.04 -1.97
CA LEU A 59 -20.04 -1.85 -3.39
C LEU A 59 -20.18 -3.14 -4.21
N GLY A 60 -20.78 -4.18 -3.62
CA GLY A 60 -20.92 -5.51 -4.21
C GLY A 60 -19.61 -6.27 -4.27
N GLY A 61 -18.63 -5.92 -3.43
CA GLY A 61 -17.35 -6.59 -3.15
C GLY A 61 -17.45 -7.68 -2.08
N ASP A 62 -16.34 -8.36 -1.78
CA ASP A 62 -16.26 -9.33 -0.67
C ASP A 62 -14.86 -9.27 -0.02
N GLU A 63 -14.72 -9.95 1.12
CA GLU A 63 -13.45 -10.13 1.81
C GLU A 63 -12.34 -10.73 0.90
N LYS A 64 -12.72 -11.59 -0.06
CA LYS A 64 -11.81 -12.13 -1.09
C LYS A 64 -11.22 -11.04 -1.99
N SER A 65 -12.01 -10.02 -2.32
CA SER A 65 -11.53 -8.89 -3.15
C SER A 65 -10.46 -8.09 -2.41
N LEU A 66 -10.61 -7.92 -1.11
CA LEU A 66 -9.62 -7.26 -0.26
C LEU A 66 -8.35 -8.11 -0.13
N ALA A 67 -8.50 -9.43 0.05
CA ALA A 67 -7.38 -10.36 0.03
C ALA A 67 -6.62 -10.32 -1.30
N GLU A 68 -7.32 -10.22 -2.42
CA GLU A 68 -6.70 -10.13 -3.75
C GLU A 68 -5.90 -8.83 -3.90
N LEU A 69 -6.42 -7.69 -3.43
CA LEU A 69 -5.70 -6.41 -3.43
C LEU A 69 -4.43 -6.46 -2.58
N MET A 70 -4.48 -7.14 -1.43
CA MET A 70 -3.30 -7.36 -0.58
C MET A 70 -2.28 -8.30 -1.24
N GLN A 71 -2.73 -9.44 -1.79
CA GLN A 71 -1.85 -10.39 -2.48
C GLN A 71 -1.16 -9.79 -3.70
N LYS A 72 -1.88 -8.97 -4.48
CA LYS A 72 -1.31 -8.25 -5.62
C LYS A 72 -0.44 -7.05 -5.22
N GLY A 73 -0.47 -6.65 -3.94
CA GLY A 73 0.37 -5.58 -3.39
C GLY A 73 -0.14 -4.16 -3.63
N PHE A 74 -1.44 -3.98 -3.92
CA PHE A 74 -2.08 -2.65 -4.03
C PHE A 74 -2.43 -2.05 -2.67
N VAL A 75 -2.57 -2.91 -1.65
CA VAL A 75 -2.95 -2.53 -0.28
C VAL A 75 -2.01 -3.23 0.70
N ARG A 76 -1.63 -2.55 1.78
CA ARG A 76 -0.86 -3.13 2.89
C ARG A 76 -1.40 -2.66 4.24
N ASP A 77 -1.09 -3.43 5.28
CA ASP A 77 -1.30 -3.05 6.68
C ASP A 77 -0.56 -1.76 7.04
N ALA A 78 -1.27 -0.75 7.54
CA ALA A 78 -0.68 0.50 8.00
C ALA A 78 0.31 0.28 9.15
N ARG A 79 0.08 -0.74 10.00
CA ARG A 79 1.06 -1.17 11.03
C ARG A 79 2.41 -1.57 10.44
N ASN A 80 2.41 -2.18 9.25
CA ASN A 80 3.63 -2.57 8.54
C ASN A 80 4.07 -1.54 7.48
N ALA A 81 3.34 -0.42 7.35
CA ALA A 81 3.70 0.72 6.51
C ALA A 81 4.64 1.71 7.22
N ALA A 82 4.93 1.49 8.51
CA ALA A 82 5.88 2.28 9.29
C ALA A 82 7.35 2.15 8.84
N ALA A 83 7.64 1.41 7.77
CA ALA A 83 8.87 1.57 7.02
C ALA A 83 8.62 2.59 5.89
N PRO A 84 8.97 3.87 6.06
CA PRO A 84 9.00 4.77 4.92
C PRO A 84 9.97 4.19 3.88
N PRO A 85 9.66 4.24 2.56
CA PRO A 85 10.74 4.36 1.61
C PRO A 85 11.33 5.73 1.92
N THR A 86 12.36 5.78 2.75
CA THR A 86 13.24 6.95 2.80
C THR A 86 13.85 7.00 1.42
N CYS A 87 13.19 7.77 0.55
CA CYS A 87 13.73 8.29 -0.67
C CYS A 87 14.98 9.05 -0.26
N HIS A 88 16.11 8.34 -0.22
CA HIS A 88 17.43 8.92 -0.21
C HIS A 88 17.69 9.53 -1.59
N ARG A 89 16.83 10.47 -2.01
CA ARG A 89 17.19 11.47 -3.00
C ARG A 89 17.81 12.64 -2.24
N ALA A 90 18.95 12.37 -1.62
CA ALA A 90 19.96 13.39 -1.42
C ALA A 90 20.95 13.22 -2.57
N LEU A 91 20.62 13.81 -3.72
CA LEU A 91 21.62 14.18 -4.71
C LEU A 91 22.57 15.17 -4.01
N SER A 92 23.68 14.65 -3.50
CA SER A 92 24.85 15.42 -3.10
C SER A 92 26.08 14.51 -3.19
N LEU A 93 26.51 14.20 -4.41
CA LEU A 93 27.93 14.10 -4.73
C LEU A 93 28.31 15.40 -5.43
N PRO A 94 29.43 16.03 -5.07
CA PRO A 94 30.70 15.59 -5.64
C PRO A 94 31.72 15.12 -4.59
N ASP A 95 32.36 14.00 -4.93
CA ASP A 95 33.68 13.59 -4.47
C ASP A 95 34.64 14.81 -4.50
N HIS A 96 35.06 15.29 -3.33
CA HIS A 96 36.20 16.20 -3.25
C HIS A 96 37.46 15.33 -3.17
N PRO A 97 38.33 15.30 -4.19
CA PRO A 97 39.66 14.77 -4.01
C PRO A 97 40.41 15.73 -3.09
N GLN A 98 40.57 15.39 -1.82
CA GLN A 98 41.52 16.08 -0.95
C GLN A 98 42.93 15.68 -1.38
N THR A 99 43.42 16.31 -2.45
CA THR A 99 44.84 16.35 -2.77
C THR A 99 45.52 17.14 -1.67
N ASN A 100 45.89 16.46 -0.57
CA ASN A 100 46.82 17.01 0.39
C ASN A 100 48.20 17.04 -0.27
N ALA A 101 48.45 18.15 -0.95
CA ALA A 101 49.75 18.51 -1.47
C ALA A 101 50.76 18.54 -0.31
N LEU A 102 51.90 17.91 -0.56
CA LEU A 102 53.19 18.17 0.09
C LEU A 102 53.24 19.60 0.66
N ARG A 103 53.35 19.70 1.98
CA ARG A 103 54.03 20.83 2.62
C ARG A 103 55.26 20.30 3.34
N SER A 104 56.38 20.80 2.84
CA SER A 104 57.77 20.65 3.27
C SER A 104 58.01 21.14 4.70
#